data_AF-A0A173UG44-F1
#
_entry.id   AF-A0A173UG44-F1
#
_cell.length_a   1.000
_cell.length_b   1.000
_cell.length_c   1.000
_cell.angle_alpha   90.00
_cell.angle_beta   90.00
_cell.angle_gamma   90.00
#
_symmetry.space_group_name_H-M   'P 1'
#
loop_
_entity.id
_entity.type
_entity.pdbx_description
1 polymer ?
#
loop_
_entity_poly.entity_id
_entity_poly.type
_entity_poly.pdbx_seq_one_letter_code
_entity_poly.pdbx_strand_id
1 'polypeptide(L)'
;MSPRSSAVVFDTDKIAEAVEKIAQTVSSDISYPEIPEELFEVFAYLPELFQDGDEERYIEALSLAMQTSYENGLYQFAYMQYHMLFMTAIYFVLLKLYVLHHDEMDQALYYLLKDRYNEFFGKENTKDRQLYFGSFAAIGESDVFKLLHIVGMDTNLEGELKKLVKERNDYAHANGRLLLTSEEFFLEKIRNFNHCIDRVFALIKHDILQLYTSTLNDPDFYDPDIRAYLDPVQQIQEEIVKKYSFSRFELNWCRKFNIKQLESSENYASKKELHIALSKYYKELKSEL
;
A
#
# COMPACT_ATOMS: atom_id res chain seq x y z
N MET A 1 14.02 -63.79 -37.84
CA MET A 1 12.69 -63.26 -37.45
C MET A 1 12.93 -62.05 -36.56
N SER A 2 12.76 -60.84 -37.08
CA SER A 2 12.91 -59.60 -36.29
C SER A 2 11.56 -59.20 -35.68
N PRO A 3 11.49 -58.74 -34.41
CA PRO A 3 10.25 -58.25 -33.85
C PRO A 3 9.91 -56.89 -34.47
N ARG A 4 8.69 -56.75 -35.00
CA ARG A 4 8.14 -55.44 -35.38
C ARG A 4 7.86 -54.66 -34.11
N SER A 5 8.65 -53.62 -33.86
CA SER A 5 8.30 -52.58 -32.89
C SER A 5 7.04 -51.86 -33.40
N SER A 6 5.93 -52.00 -32.68
CA SER A 6 4.74 -51.18 -32.90
C SER A 6 5.00 -49.80 -32.31
N ALA A 7 5.39 -48.83 -33.14
CA ALA A 7 5.41 -47.45 -32.74
C ALA A 7 3.95 -47.01 -32.45
N VAL A 8 3.63 -46.79 -31.18
CA VAL A 8 2.39 -46.12 -30.78
C VAL A 8 2.52 -44.67 -31.23
N VAL A 9 1.83 -44.31 -32.30
CA VAL A 9 1.74 -42.92 -32.75
C VAL A 9 0.65 -42.26 -31.93
N PHE A 10 1.05 -41.33 -31.06
CA PHE A 10 0.10 -40.48 -30.34
C PHE A 10 -0.48 -39.47 -31.31
N ASP A 11 -1.81 -39.51 -31.46
CA ASP A 11 -2.57 -38.58 -32.28
C ASP A 11 -2.70 -37.25 -31.51
N THR A 12 -1.76 -36.34 -31.76
CA THR A 12 -1.64 -35.06 -31.05
C THR A 12 -2.88 -34.19 -31.20
N ASP A 13 -3.57 -34.30 -32.34
CA ASP A 13 -4.76 -33.50 -32.63
C ASP A 13 -5.95 -33.97 -31.78
N LYS A 14 -6.11 -35.28 -31.61
CA LYS A 14 -7.12 -35.83 -30.67
C LYS A 14 -6.83 -35.51 -29.22
N ILE A 15 -5.56 -35.46 -28.83
CA ILE A 15 -5.17 -35.07 -27.47
C ILE A 15 -5.49 -33.58 -27.26
N ALA A 16 -5.17 -32.72 -28.22
CA ALA A 16 -5.48 -31.29 -28.15
C ALA A 16 -6.99 -31.04 -28.07
N GLU A 17 -7.77 -31.70 -28.93
CA GLU A 17 -9.24 -31.60 -28.93
C GLU A 17 -9.85 -32.09 -27.61
N ALA A 18 -9.33 -33.19 -27.04
CA ALA A 18 -9.76 -33.69 -25.74
C ALA A 18 -9.41 -32.70 -24.60
N VAL A 19 -8.22 -32.10 -24.62
CA VAL A 19 -7.80 -31.09 -23.64
C VAL A 19 -8.67 -29.83 -23.75
N GLU A 20 -8.94 -29.35 -24.96
CA GLU A 20 -9.75 -28.16 -25.18
C GLU A 20 -11.22 -28.39 -24.77
N LYS A 21 -11.76 -29.57 -25.06
CA LYS A 21 -13.11 -29.97 -24.62
C LYS A 21 -13.21 -30.09 -23.10
N ILE A 22 -12.19 -30.66 -22.44
CA ILE A 22 -12.11 -30.71 -20.98
C ILE A 22 -11.99 -29.30 -20.41
N ALA A 23 -11.13 -28.44 -20.97
CA ALA A 23 -10.95 -27.06 -20.53
C ALA A 23 -12.24 -26.23 -20.67
N GLN A 24 -12.99 -26.39 -21.77
CA GLN A 24 -14.28 -25.74 -21.96
C GLN A 24 -15.34 -26.26 -20.98
N THR A 25 -15.38 -27.57 -20.72
CA THR A 25 -16.33 -28.18 -19.77
C THR A 25 -16.02 -27.75 -18.33
N VAL A 26 -14.74 -27.71 -17.97
CA VAL A 26 -14.26 -27.22 -16.67
C VAL A 26 -14.53 -25.72 -16.54
N SER A 27 -14.33 -24.93 -17.60
CA SER A 27 -14.57 -23.49 -17.59
C SER A 27 -16.05 -23.10 -17.52
N SER A 28 -16.97 -23.95 -17.99
CA SER A 28 -18.41 -23.67 -17.96
C SER A 28 -19.07 -23.97 -16.61
N ASP A 29 -18.45 -24.81 -15.78
CA ASP A 29 -18.96 -25.23 -14.46
C ASP A 29 -18.27 -24.54 -13.28
N ILE A 30 -17.19 -23.77 -13.51
CA ILE A 30 -16.54 -22.97 -12.46
C ILE A 30 -17.25 -21.61 -12.37
N SER A 31 -18.14 -21.49 -11.39
CA SER A 31 -18.49 -20.18 -10.85
C SER A 31 -17.22 -19.60 -10.23
N TYR A 32 -16.61 -18.61 -10.87
CA TYR A 32 -15.54 -17.85 -10.23
C TYR A 32 -16.11 -17.19 -8.98
N PRO A 33 -15.48 -17.35 -7.80
CA PRO A 33 -15.92 -16.63 -6.62
C PRO A 33 -15.80 -15.13 -6.91
N GLU A 34 -16.87 -14.39 -6.66
CA GLU A 34 -16.80 -12.93 -6.64
C GLU A 34 -15.80 -12.52 -5.56
N ILE A 35 -14.80 -11.71 -5.92
CA ILE A 35 -13.77 -11.28 -4.98
C ILE A 35 -14.40 -10.25 -4.02
N PRO A 36 -14.39 -10.49 -2.70
CA PRO A 36 -15.00 -9.57 -1.75
C PRO A 36 -14.32 -8.20 -1.74
N GLU A 37 -15.13 -7.14 -1.60
CA GLU A 37 -14.67 -5.75 -1.61
C GLU A 37 -13.64 -5.48 -0.51
N GLU A 38 -13.70 -6.19 0.63
CA GLU A 38 -12.78 -6.06 1.76
C GLU A 38 -11.31 -6.30 1.36
N LEU A 39 -11.09 -7.08 0.29
CA LEU A 39 -9.74 -7.34 -0.23
C LEU A 39 -9.13 -6.12 -0.94
N PHE A 40 -9.95 -5.17 -1.36
CA PHE A 40 -9.50 -3.98 -2.07
C PHE A 40 -9.40 -2.74 -1.17
N GLU A 41 -9.90 -2.80 0.06
CA GLU A 41 -9.86 -1.66 1.00
C GLU A 41 -8.44 -1.17 1.27
N VAL A 42 -7.45 -2.06 1.36
CA VAL A 42 -6.04 -1.68 1.60
C VAL A 42 -5.47 -0.73 0.54
N PHE A 43 -5.93 -0.81 -0.72
CA PHE A 43 -5.42 0.05 -1.79
C PHE A 43 -5.78 1.52 -1.59
N ALA A 44 -6.87 1.82 -0.86
CA ALA A 44 -7.22 3.20 -0.52
C ALA A 44 -6.21 3.87 0.45
N TYR A 45 -5.34 3.07 1.06
CA TYR A 45 -4.28 3.48 1.98
C TYR A 45 -2.88 3.46 1.35
N LEU A 46 -2.74 2.92 0.14
CA LEU A 46 -1.50 2.99 -0.63
C LEU A 46 -1.44 4.31 -1.43
N PRO A 47 -0.26 4.75 -1.85
CA PRO A 47 -0.12 5.97 -2.65
C PRO A 47 -0.91 5.92 -3.96
N GLU A 48 -1.54 7.03 -4.34
CA GLU A 48 -2.18 7.14 -5.67
C GLU A 48 -1.15 7.27 -6.79
N LEU A 49 0.00 7.88 -6.49
CA LEU A 49 1.14 7.98 -7.41
C LEU A 49 2.40 7.50 -6.68
N PHE A 50 3.06 6.50 -7.25
CA PHE A 50 4.30 5.95 -6.74
C PHE A 50 5.51 6.80 -7.12
N GLN A 51 6.57 6.74 -6.31
CA GLN A 51 7.79 7.51 -6.58
C GLN A 51 8.52 6.97 -7.82
N ASP A 52 8.53 5.65 -7.96
CA ASP A 52 9.16 4.94 -9.06
C ASP A 52 8.36 3.69 -9.49
N GLY A 53 8.69 3.15 -10.66
CA GLY A 53 8.02 1.97 -11.23
C GLY A 53 8.38 0.64 -10.58
N ASP A 54 9.36 0.58 -9.66
CA ASP A 54 9.59 -0.63 -8.86
C ASP A 54 8.54 -0.75 -7.76
N GLU A 55 8.18 0.37 -7.11
CA GLU A 55 7.13 0.40 -6.08
C GLU A 55 5.79 -0.04 -6.66
N GLU A 56 5.40 0.51 -7.81
CA GLU A 56 4.15 0.16 -8.50
C GLU A 56 4.10 -1.33 -8.85
N ARG A 57 5.13 -1.84 -9.52
CA ARG A 57 5.22 -3.27 -9.89
C ARG A 57 5.20 -4.21 -8.68
N TYR A 58 5.78 -3.77 -7.57
CA TYR A 58 5.74 -4.55 -6.32
C TYR A 58 4.30 -4.67 -5.79
N ILE A 59 3.55 -3.57 -5.75
CA ILE A 59 2.14 -3.56 -5.32
C ILE A 59 1.27 -4.38 -6.28
N GLU A 60 1.45 -4.22 -7.60
CA GLU A 60 0.73 -5.00 -8.61
C GLU A 60 0.97 -6.51 -8.45
N ALA A 61 2.23 -6.92 -8.22
CA ALA A 61 2.58 -8.32 -8.02
C ALA A 61 1.93 -8.90 -6.75
N LEU A 62 1.90 -8.14 -5.65
CA LEU A 62 1.22 -8.55 -4.42
C LEU A 62 -0.30 -8.66 -4.61
N SER A 63 -0.90 -7.67 -5.29
CA SER A 63 -2.34 -7.66 -5.61
C SER A 63 -2.74 -8.86 -6.46
N LEU A 64 -2.00 -9.13 -7.53
CA LEU A 64 -2.24 -10.26 -8.41
C LEU A 64 -2.10 -11.59 -7.64
N ALA A 65 -1.02 -11.76 -6.88
CA ALA A 65 -0.81 -12.98 -6.10
C ALA A 65 -1.90 -13.19 -5.02
N MET A 66 -2.38 -12.11 -4.39
CA MET A 66 -3.49 -12.15 -3.45
C MET A 66 -4.78 -12.63 -4.12
N GLN A 67 -5.17 -11.98 -5.22
CA GLN A 67 -6.39 -12.29 -5.96
C GLN A 67 -6.38 -13.72 -6.50
N THR A 68 -5.31 -14.10 -7.21
CA THR A 68 -5.18 -15.47 -7.73
C THR A 68 -5.19 -16.50 -6.62
N SER A 69 -4.56 -16.22 -5.47
CA SER A 69 -4.62 -17.16 -4.33
C SER A 69 -6.05 -17.27 -3.78
N TYR A 70 -6.77 -16.16 -3.65
CA TYR A 70 -8.15 -16.15 -3.18
C TYR A 70 -9.09 -16.94 -4.11
N GLU A 71 -9.05 -16.64 -5.41
CA GLU A 71 -9.88 -17.29 -6.42
C GLU A 71 -9.70 -18.81 -6.47
N ASN A 72 -8.50 -19.29 -6.13
CA ASN A 72 -8.16 -20.71 -6.08
C ASN A 72 -8.39 -21.36 -4.71
N GLY A 73 -9.03 -20.66 -3.75
CA GLY A 73 -9.27 -21.15 -2.40
C GLY A 73 -8.00 -21.30 -1.55
N LEU A 74 -6.89 -20.71 -1.98
CA LEU A 74 -5.60 -20.70 -1.29
C LEU A 74 -5.53 -19.56 -0.27
N TYR A 75 -6.51 -19.51 0.65
CA TYR A 75 -6.72 -18.37 1.55
C TYR A 75 -5.51 -18.05 2.45
N GLN A 76 -4.76 -19.06 2.88
CA GLN A 76 -3.51 -18.84 3.63
C GLN A 76 -2.49 -18.03 2.83
N PHE A 77 -2.37 -18.28 1.52
CA PHE A 77 -1.47 -17.52 0.64
C PHE A 77 -2.04 -16.14 0.33
N ALA A 78 -3.35 -16.03 0.09
CA ALA A 78 -3.99 -14.72 -0.03
C ALA A 78 -3.74 -13.84 1.22
N TYR A 79 -3.80 -14.43 2.41
CA TYR A 79 -3.56 -13.75 3.69
C TYR A 79 -2.12 -13.23 3.79
N MET A 80 -1.13 -14.02 3.35
CA MET A 80 0.28 -13.63 3.34
C MET A 80 0.49 -12.40 2.46
N GLN A 81 -0.13 -12.38 1.28
CA GLN A 81 -0.01 -11.28 0.31
C GLN A 81 -0.72 -10.02 0.82
N TYR A 82 -1.90 -10.19 1.43
CA TYR A 82 -2.61 -9.12 2.12
C TYR A 82 -1.77 -8.48 3.23
N HIS A 83 -1.12 -9.32 4.04
CA HIS A 83 -0.21 -8.84 5.09
C HIS A 83 0.92 -8.00 4.50
N MET A 84 1.50 -8.38 3.36
CA MET A 84 2.54 -7.58 2.71
C MET A 84 2.01 -6.23 2.20
N LEU A 85 0.79 -6.19 1.63
CA LEU A 85 0.13 -4.94 1.25
C LEU A 85 -0.11 -4.04 2.46
N PHE A 86 -0.63 -4.62 3.55
CA PHE A 86 -0.83 -3.94 4.82
C PHE A 86 0.48 -3.34 5.37
N MET A 87 1.55 -4.14 5.44
CA MET A 87 2.86 -3.66 5.91
C MET A 87 3.41 -2.55 5.02
N THR A 88 3.17 -2.63 3.71
CA THR A 88 3.58 -1.58 2.76
C THR A 88 2.87 -0.26 3.06
N ALA A 89 1.57 -0.29 3.32
CA ALA A 89 0.83 0.91 3.71
C ALA A 89 1.34 1.49 5.05
N ILE A 90 1.63 0.65 6.04
CA ILE A 90 2.28 1.09 7.29
C ILE A 90 3.64 1.75 7.01
N TYR A 91 4.46 1.17 6.13
CA TYR A 91 5.77 1.74 5.81
C TYR A 91 5.67 3.08 5.07
N PHE A 92 4.67 3.28 4.22
CA PHE A 92 4.38 4.60 3.67
C PHE A 92 3.97 5.61 4.74
N VAL A 93 3.25 5.20 5.79
CA VAL A 93 2.99 6.06 6.95
C VAL A 93 4.31 6.43 7.63
N LEU A 94 5.18 5.46 7.91
CA LEU A 94 6.46 5.71 8.57
C LEU A 94 7.39 6.61 7.76
N LEU A 95 7.38 6.49 6.43
CA LEU A 95 8.12 7.38 5.54
C LEU A 95 7.63 8.83 5.67
N LYS A 96 6.30 9.04 5.74
CA LYS A 96 5.73 10.37 6.01
C LYS A 96 6.12 10.89 7.40
N LEU A 97 6.10 10.03 8.42
CA LEU A 97 6.53 10.42 9.77
C LEU A 97 8.00 10.83 9.79
N TYR A 98 8.87 10.15 9.04
CA TYR A 98 10.28 10.53 8.93
C TYR A 98 10.47 11.93 8.33
N VAL A 99 9.58 12.36 7.45
CA VAL A 99 9.59 13.71 6.88
C VAL A 99 8.99 14.73 7.86
N LEU A 100 7.89 14.39 8.53
CA LEU A 100 7.10 15.31 9.34
C LEU A 100 7.65 15.52 10.76
N HIS A 101 8.23 14.47 11.34
CA HIS A 101 8.76 14.41 12.70
C HIS A 101 10.20 13.92 12.67
N HIS A 102 11.03 14.59 11.86
CA HIS A 102 12.38 14.10 11.53
C HIS A 102 13.24 13.87 12.77
N ASP A 103 13.28 14.84 13.69
CA ASP A 103 14.13 14.75 14.89
C ASP A 103 13.67 13.62 15.82
N GLU A 104 12.36 13.48 16.04
CA GLU A 104 11.78 12.40 16.85
C GLU A 104 11.99 11.03 16.22
N MET A 105 11.81 10.93 14.90
CA MET A 105 12.05 9.70 14.14
C MET A 105 13.51 9.30 14.16
N ASP A 106 14.43 10.25 13.96
CA ASP A 106 15.87 10.00 13.99
C ASP A 106 16.31 9.48 15.36
N GLN A 107 15.85 10.14 16.43
CA GLN A 107 16.09 9.69 17.79
C GLN A 107 15.49 8.30 18.06
N ALA A 108 14.26 8.06 17.63
CA ALA A 108 13.60 6.76 17.81
C ALA A 108 14.34 5.64 17.07
N LEU A 109 14.77 5.89 15.82
CA LEU A 109 15.57 4.97 15.03
C LEU A 109 16.92 4.69 15.69
N TYR A 110 17.60 5.71 16.23
CA TYR A 110 18.85 5.54 16.95
C TYR A 110 18.71 4.58 18.13
N TYR A 111 17.69 4.76 18.97
CA TYR A 111 17.45 3.87 20.11
C TYR A 111 16.99 2.47 19.72
N LEU A 112 16.19 2.35 18.66
CA LEU A 112 15.64 1.08 18.19
C LEU A 112 16.71 0.21 17.53
N LEU A 113 17.57 0.81 16.71
CA LEU A 113 18.57 0.11 15.90
C LEU A 113 19.93 -0.02 16.59
N LYS A 114 20.27 0.90 17.50
CA LYS A 114 21.55 0.92 18.22
C LYS A 114 22.73 0.82 17.26
N ASP A 115 23.52 -0.24 17.34
CA ASP A 115 24.72 -0.45 16.52
C ASP A 115 24.41 -0.52 15.01
N ARG A 116 23.16 -0.85 14.63
CA ARG A 116 22.71 -0.92 13.23
C ARG A 116 22.20 0.41 12.68
N TYR A 117 22.21 1.49 13.46
CA TYR A 117 21.66 2.78 13.04
C TYR A 117 22.31 3.32 11.76
N ASN A 118 23.64 3.30 11.67
CA ASN A 118 24.34 3.76 10.46
C ASN A 118 24.09 2.86 9.25
N GLU A 119 23.85 1.56 9.46
CA GLU A 119 23.55 0.60 8.38
C GLU A 119 22.17 0.86 7.78
N PHE A 120 21.21 1.35 8.58
CA PHE A 120 19.85 1.68 8.13
C PHE A 120 19.82 2.78 7.07
N PHE A 121 20.76 3.73 7.11
CA PHE A 121 20.94 4.76 6.10
C PHE A 121 21.98 4.37 5.03
N GLY A 122 22.40 3.11 5.02
CA GLY A 122 23.35 2.57 4.05
C GLY A 122 22.73 2.43 2.65
N LYS A 123 23.60 2.20 1.65
CA LYS A 123 23.21 2.04 0.24
C LYS A 123 22.27 0.87 -0.01
N GLU A 124 22.35 -0.17 0.81
CA GLU A 124 21.50 -1.36 0.69
C GLU A 124 20.05 -1.10 1.15
N ASN A 125 19.81 -0.01 1.88
CA ASN A 125 18.51 0.31 2.48
C ASN A 125 17.99 1.69 2.05
N THR A 126 18.61 2.32 1.05
CA THR A 126 18.23 3.63 0.51
C THR A 126 18.22 3.59 -1.02
N LYS A 127 17.39 4.43 -1.64
CA LYS A 127 17.44 4.73 -3.09
C LYS A 127 17.87 6.18 -3.26
N ASP A 128 18.92 6.43 -4.05
CA ASP A 128 19.49 7.77 -4.23
C ASP A 128 19.80 8.52 -2.92
N ARG A 129 20.25 7.77 -1.90
CA ARG A 129 20.53 8.25 -0.53
C ARG A 129 19.29 8.76 0.23
N GLN A 130 18.10 8.41 -0.23
CA GLN A 130 16.84 8.66 0.45
C GLN A 130 16.24 7.35 0.93
N LEU A 131 15.52 7.41 2.06
CA LEU A 131 14.69 6.29 2.49
C LEU A 131 13.53 6.11 1.51
N TYR A 132 13.10 4.87 1.33
CA TYR A 132 11.88 4.48 0.63
C TYR A 132 11.04 3.60 1.56
N PHE A 133 9.81 3.24 1.21
CA PHE A 133 8.96 2.46 2.13
C PHE A 133 9.65 1.15 2.57
N GLY A 134 10.37 0.47 1.66
CA GLY A 134 11.05 -0.78 1.97
C GLY A 134 12.20 -0.64 2.97
N SER A 135 12.71 0.58 3.20
CA SER A 135 13.76 0.83 4.20
C SER A 135 13.37 0.37 5.60
N PHE A 136 12.09 0.46 5.94
CA PHE A 136 11.58 0.08 7.27
C PHE A 136 11.50 -1.43 7.48
N ALA A 137 11.59 -2.24 6.41
CA ALA A 137 11.64 -3.70 6.52
C ALA A 137 12.93 -4.21 7.18
N ALA A 138 13.98 -3.37 7.27
CA ALA A 138 15.22 -3.70 7.97
C ALA A 138 15.06 -3.74 9.51
N ILE A 139 13.96 -3.18 10.03
CA ILE A 139 13.56 -3.21 11.44
C ILE A 139 12.70 -4.46 11.66
N GLY A 140 12.85 -5.12 12.81
CA GLY A 140 12.03 -6.28 13.14
C GLY A 140 10.54 -5.99 13.00
N GLU A 141 9.78 -6.90 12.37
CA GLU A 141 8.41 -6.68 11.91
C GLU A 141 7.43 -6.22 12.99
N SER A 142 7.62 -6.64 14.24
CA SER A 142 6.79 -6.19 15.37
C SER A 142 7.34 -4.94 16.08
N ASP A 143 8.64 -4.68 15.92
CA ASP A 143 9.32 -3.54 16.54
C ASP A 143 9.14 -2.26 15.74
N VAL A 144 8.99 -2.37 14.42
CA VAL A 144 8.77 -1.24 13.51
C VAL A 144 7.55 -0.41 13.88
N PHE A 145 6.49 -1.04 14.41
CA PHE A 145 5.29 -0.36 14.87
C PHE A 145 5.55 0.61 16.02
N LYS A 146 6.61 0.42 16.82
CA LYS A 146 6.94 1.33 17.93
C LYS A 146 7.20 2.76 17.46
N LEU A 147 7.59 2.95 16.20
CA LEU A 147 7.77 4.28 15.61
C LEU A 147 6.44 5.07 15.56
N LEU A 148 5.29 4.40 15.51
CA LEU A 148 3.98 5.06 15.54
C LEU A 148 3.64 5.70 16.90
N HIS A 149 4.42 5.44 17.96
CA HIS A 149 4.28 6.16 19.24
C HIS A 149 4.54 7.66 19.10
N ILE A 150 5.30 8.07 18.09
CA ILE A 150 5.55 9.49 17.77
C ILE A 150 4.25 10.23 17.49
N VAL A 151 3.28 9.55 16.88
CA VAL A 151 1.93 10.09 16.58
C VAL A 151 0.87 9.59 17.55
N GLY A 152 1.27 9.14 18.74
CA GLY A 152 0.35 8.82 19.82
C GLY A 152 -0.35 7.47 19.71
N MET A 153 0.25 6.48 19.04
CA MET A 153 -0.24 5.10 19.07
C MET A 153 -0.37 4.61 20.53
N ASP A 154 -1.53 4.05 20.88
CA ASP A 154 -1.74 3.45 22.20
C ASP A 154 -1.25 1.98 22.27
N THR A 155 -1.11 1.47 23.49
CA THR A 155 -0.65 0.09 23.73
C THR A 155 -1.62 -0.98 23.23
N ASN A 156 -2.91 -0.67 23.07
CA ASN A 156 -3.89 -1.61 22.54
C ASN A 156 -3.70 -1.79 21.03
N LEU A 157 -3.57 -0.70 20.26
CA LEU A 157 -3.25 -0.75 18.84
C LEU A 157 -1.89 -1.43 18.60
N GLU A 158 -0.87 -1.10 19.40
CA GLU A 158 0.43 -1.79 19.32
C GLU A 158 0.28 -3.31 19.50
N GLY A 159 -0.53 -3.74 20.46
CA GLY A 159 -0.81 -5.16 20.71
C GLY A 159 -1.52 -5.84 19.54
N GLU A 160 -2.49 -5.17 18.91
CA GLU A 160 -3.22 -5.66 17.74
C GLU A 160 -2.30 -5.80 16.52
N LEU A 161 -1.47 -4.79 16.24
CA LEU A 161 -0.49 -4.82 15.15
C LEU A 161 0.52 -5.97 15.30
N LYS A 162 1.06 -6.15 16.52
CA LYS A 162 1.97 -7.28 16.81
C LYS A 162 1.28 -8.63 16.69
N LYS A 163 -0.01 -8.72 17.04
CA LYS A 163 -0.79 -9.94 16.87
C LYS A 163 -0.91 -10.32 15.40
N LEU A 164 -1.14 -9.36 14.49
CA LEU A 164 -1.21 -9.62 13.04
C LEU A 164 0.11 -10.21 12.49
N VAL A 165 1.26 -9.68 12.92
CA VAL A 165 2.59 -10.21 12.56
C VAL A 165 2.78 -11.63 13.12
N LYS A 166 2.40 -11.85 14.39
CA LYS A 166 2.50 -13.18 15.00
C LYS A 166 1.65 -14.21 14.26
N GLU A 167 0.39 -13.89 13.98
CA GLU A 167 -0.53 -14.78 13.25
C GLU A 167 0.01 -15.08 11.85
N ARG A 168 0.56 -14.08 11.16
CA ARG A 168 1.22 -14.30 9.88
C ARG A 168 2.38 -15.29 10.00
N ASN A 169 3.24 -15.14 11.00
CA ASN A 169 4.38 -16.03 11.19
C ASN A 169 3.93 -17.47 11.46
N ASP A 170 2.84 -17.65 12.21
CA ASP A 170 2.23 -18.97 12.44
C ASP A 170 1.78 -19.65 11.12
N TYR A 171 1.27 -18.87 10.15
CA TYR A 171 0.87 -19.35 8.83
C TYR A 171 2.03 -19.55 7.84
N ALA A 172 3.14 -18.82 8.00
CA ALA A 172 4.29 -18.91 7.12
C ALA A 172 5.16 -20.16 7.40
N HIS A 173 5.02 -20.79 8.56
CA HIS A 173 5.84 -21.94 8.93
C HIS A 173 5.60 -23.16 8.02
N ALA A 174 6.68 -23.64 7.41
CA ALA A 174 6.70 -24.86 6.58
C ALA A 174 6.53 -26.13 7.43
N ASN A 175 5.36 -26.32 8.01
CA ASN A 175 5.01 -27.46 8.88
C ASN A 175 4.11 -28.49 8.17
N GLY A 176 3.85 -28.30 6.88
CA GLY A 176 3.02 -29.19 6.05
C GLY A 176 1.51 -29.07 6.27
N ARG A 177 1.03 -28.05 7.00
CA ARG A 177 -0.39 -27.83 7.29
C ARG A 177 -0.85 -26.48 6.76
N LEU A 178 -1.99 -26.47 6.08
CA LEU A 178 -2.76 -25.25 5.82
C LEU A 178 -3.73 -25.07 6.99
N LEU A 179 -3.58 -23.97 7.72
CA LEU A 179 -4.38 -23.64 8.90
C LEU A 179 -5.55 -22.73 8.54
N LEU A 180 -5.38 -21.89 7.50
CA LEU A 180 -6.39 -20.96 7.02
C LEU A 180 -6.99 -21.48 5.70
N THR A 181 -8.05 -22.29 5.82
CA THR A 181 -8.72 -22.94 4.67
C THR A 181 -10.19 -22.58 4.53
N SER A 182 -10.74 -21.76 5.43
CA SER A 182 -12.12 -21.27 5.38
C SER A 182 -12.13 -19.83 4.90
N GLU A 183 -12.97 -19.55 3.89
CA GLU A 183 -13.20 -18.20 3.38
C GLU A 183 -13.73 -17.25 4.47
N GLU A 184 -14.72 -17.70 5.24
CA GLU A 184 -15.32 -16.91 6.33
C GLU A 184 -14.25 -16.48 7.35
N PHE A 185 -13.41 -17.44 7.78
CA PHE A 185 -12.34 -17.14 8.73
C PHE A 185 -11.26 -16.26 8.11
N PHE A 186 -10.96 -16.44 6.82
CA PHE A 186 -10.06 -15.56 6.08
C PHE A 186 -10.58 -14.11 6.04
N LEU A 187 -11.85 -13.90 5.68
CA LEU A 187 -12.44 -12.57 5.60
C LEU A 187 -12.55 -11.90 6.98
N GLU A 188 -12.80 -12.67 8.06
CA GLU A 188 -12.70 -12.16 9.43
C GLU A 188 -11.29 -11.60 9.70
N LYS A 189 -10.25 -12.31 9.25
CA LYS A 189 -8.86 -11.85 9.38
C LYS A 189 -8.55 -10.61 8.55
N ILE A 190 -9.05 -10.53 7.31
CA ILE A 190 -8.90 -9.33 6.47
C ILE A 190 -9.53 -8.11 7.13
N ARG A 191 -10.73 -8.26 7.70
CA ARG A 191 -11.39 -7.18 8.45
C ARG A 191 -10.58 -6.68 9.64
N ASN A 192 -9.78 -7.54 10.28
CA ASN A 192 -8.87 -7.11 11.36
C ASN A 192 -7.70 -6.25 10.84
N PHE A 193 -7.13 -6.57 9.66
CA PHE A 193 -6.15 -5.71 9.02
C PHE A 193 -6.74 -4.34 8.67
N ASN A 194 -7.94 -4.33 8.08
CA ASN A 194 -8.64 -3.09 7.68
C ASN A 194 -8.96 -2.23 8.90
N HIS A 195 -9.40 -2.85 9.99
CA HIS A 195 -9.60 -2.14 11.24
C HIS A 195 -8.31 -1.51 11.78
N CYS A 196 -7.19 -2.24 11.74
CA CYS A 196 -5.91 -1.73 12.25
C CYS A 196 -5.36 -0.59 11.38
N ILE A 197 -5.45 -0.69 10.05
CA ILE A 197 -4.96 0.36 9.15
C ILE A 197 -5.79 1.64 9.29
N ASP A 198 -7.11 1.54 9.42
CA ASP A 198 -8.00 2.68 9.72
C ASP A 198 -7.53 3.44 10.97
N ARG A 199 -7.24 2.69 12.05
CA ARG A 199 -6.77 3.25 13.32
C ARG A 199 -5.41 3.93 13.16
N VAL A 200 -4.48 3.33 12.43
CA VAL A 200 -3.16 3.93 12.18
C VAL A 200 -3.27 5.21 11.37
N PHE A 201 -4.08 5.23 10.30
CA PHE A 201 -4.30 6.43 9.51
C PHE A 201 -4.97 7.54 10.33
N ALA A 202 -5.89 7.19 11.24
CA ALA A 202 -6.49 8.17 12.14
C ALA A 202 -5.47 8.93 12.99
N LEU A 203 -4.35 8.31 13.39
CA LEU A 203 -3.28 8.95 14.17
C LEU A 203 -2.63 10.11 13.39
N ILE A 204 -2.37 9.91 12.10
CA ILE A 204 -1.63 10.87 11.27
C ILE A 204 -2.48 11.96 10.64
N LYS A 205 -3.82 11.87 10.76
CA LYS A 205 -4.75 12.79 10.07
C LYS A 205 -4.44 14.27 10.33
N HIS A 206 -4.10 14.60 11.57
CA HIS A 206 -3.76 15.98 11.93
C HIS A 206 -2.50 16.45 11.21
N ASP A 207 -1.45 15.63 11.22
CA ASP A 207 -0.16 15.94 10.61
C ASP A 207 -0.28 16.08 9.09
N ILE A 208 -1.09 15.22 8.45
CA ILE A 208 -1.38 15.33 7.01
C ILE A 208 -2.09 16.63 6.67
N LEU A 209 -3.08 17.05 7.48
CA LEU A 209 -3.76 18.33 7.25
C LEU A 209 -2.85 19.53 7.51
N GLN A 210 -1.95 19.43 8.49
CA GLN A 210 -0.93 20.45 8.72
C GLN A 210 0.06 20.53 7.57
N LEU A 211 0.59 19.40 7.09
CA LEU A 211 1.45 19.33 5.91
C LEU A 211 0.76 19.97 4.71
N TYR A 212 -0.49 19.59 4.43
CA TYR A 212 -1.25 20.16 3.34
C TYR A 212 -1.41 21.69 3.47
N THR A 213 -1.72 22.17 4.67
CA THR A 213 -1.87 23.60 4.95
C THR A 213 -0.55 24.35 4.79
N SER A 214 0.55 23.80 5.30
CA SER A 214 1.89 24.37 5.16
C SER A 214 2.31 24.45 3.69
N THR A 215 2.12 23.36 2.93
CA THR A 215 2.42 23.33 1.49
C THR A 215 1.59 24.35 0.72
N LEU A 216 0.30 24.52 1.02
CA LEU A 216 -0.52 25.58 0.39
C LEU A 216 -0.04 27.00 0.73
N ASN A 217 0.71 27.18 1.81
CA ASN A 217 1.28 28.47 2.21
C ASN A 217 2.75 28.63 1.83
N ASP A 218 3.33 27.67 1.13
CA ASP A 218 4.69 27.75 0.60
C ASP A 218 4.71 28.52 -0.73
N PRO A 219 5.44 29.64 -0.86
CA PRO A 219 5.58 30.37 -2.11
C PRO A 219 6.04 29.48 -3.27
N ASP A 220 6.97 28.55 -3.04
CA ASP A 220 7.49 27.64 -4.08
C ASP A 220 6.42 26.67 -4.59
N PHE A 221 5.29 26.57 -3.87
CA PHE A 221 4.14 25.78 -4.26
C PHE A 221 3.03 26.61 -4.89
N TYR A 222 2.63 27.72 -4.27
CA TYR A 222 1.45 28.47 -4.71
C TYR A 222 1.74 29.54 -5.77
N ASP A 223 2.94 30.11 -5.82
CA ASP A 223 3.18 31.28 -6.65
C ASP A 223 3.43 30.88 -8.12
N PRO A 224 2.57 31.28 -9.08
CA PRO A 224 2.70 30.90 -10.48
C PRO A 224 4.03 31.32 -11.14
N ASP A 225 4.71 32.34 -10.61
CA ASP A 225 5.95 32.84 -11.18
C ASP A 225 7.17 31.98 -10.82
N ILE A 226 7.08 31.16 -9.75
CA ILE A 226 8.21 30.36 -9.25
C ILE A 226 7.89 28.87 -9.06
N ARG A 227 6.61 28.48 -8.96
CA ARG A 227 6.24 27.08 -8.75
C ARG A 227 6.73 26.18 -9.88
N ALA A 228 7.07 24.94 -9.52
CA ALA A 228 7.66 23.98 -10.45
C ALA A 228 6.80 23.69 -11.69
N TYR A 229 5.47 23.70 -11.53
CA TYR A 229 4.52 23.40 -12.60
C TYR A 229 3.45 24.49 -12.76
N LEU A 230 3.32 25.02 -13.97
CA LEU A 230 2.32 26.04 -14.29
C LEU A 230 0.90 25.50 -14.29
N ASP A 231 0.69 24.21 -14.61
CA ASP A 231 -0.61 23.58 -14.50
C ASP A 231 -0.92 23.22 -13.03
N PRO A 232 -1.99 23.76 -12.42
CA PRO A 232 -2.37 23.45 -11.06
C PRO A 232 -2.61 21.95 -10.79
N VAL A 233 -3.10 21.18 -11.77
CA VAL A 233 -3.32 19.74 -11.59
C VAL A 233 -1.98 19.02 -11.49
N GLN A 234 -1.07 19.27 -12.44
CA GLN A 234 0.28 18.72 -12.41
C GLN A 234 1.03 19.12 -11.13
N GLN A 235 0.91 20.38 -10.69
CA GLN A 235 1.52 20.86 -9.44
C GLN A 235 1.04 20.04 -8.23
N ILE A 236 -0.26 19.72 -8.14
CA ILE A 236 -0.80 18.88 -7.07
C ILE A 236 -0.28 17.44 -7.19
N GLN A 237 -0.29 16.87 -8.39
CA GLN A 237 0.13 15.49 -8.62
C GLN A 237 1.60 15.29 -8.23
N GLU A 238 2.50 16.15 -8.68
CA GLU A 238 3.93 15.97 -8.44
C GLU A 238 4.32 16.42 -7.03
N GLU A 239 3.95 17.64 -6.61
CA GLU A 239 4.45 18.24 -5.37
C GLU A 239 3.63 17.91 -4.11
N ILE A 240 2.49 17.24 -4.24
CA ILE A 240 1.73 16.72 -3.09
C ILE A 240 1.56 15.20 -3.20
N VAL A 241 0.86 14.74 -4.25
CA VAL A 241 0.40 13.35 -4.31
C VAL A 241 1.58 12.40 -4.39
N LYS A 242 2.46 12.62 -5.36
CA LYS A 242 3.64 11.80 -5.59
C LYS A 242 4.70 12.08 -4.54
N LYS A 243 5.15 13.34 -4.39
CA LYS A 243 6.22 13.73 -3.46
C LYS A 243 6.04 13.19 -2.04
N TYR A 244 4.83 13.26 -1.49
CA TYR A 244 4.55 12.76 -0.14
C TYR A 244 3.85 11.39 -0.14
N SER A 245 3.67 10.77 -1.31
CA SER A 245 3.03 9.46 -1.46
C SER A 245 1.65 9.41 -0.79
N PHE A 246 0.81 10.42 -1.07
CA PHE A 246 -0.54 10.52 -0.52
C PHE A 246 -1.44 9.45 -1.11
N SER A 247 -2.18 8.81 -0.21
CA SER A 247 -3.23 7.84 -0.51
C SER A 247 -4.57 8.50 -0.81
N ARG A 248 -5.51 7.72 -1.35
CA ARG A 248 -6.92 8.15 -1.52
C ARG A 248 -7.50 8.72 -0.23
N PHE A 249 -7.24 8.04 0.88
CA PHE A 249 -7.80 8.39 2.17
C PHE A 249 -7.32 9.76 2.66
N GLU A 250 -6.03 10.04 2.48
CA GLU A 250 -5.41 11.32 2.82
C GLU A 250 -5.91 12.46 1.91
N LEU A 251 -6.03 12.22 0.61
CA LEU A 251 -6.60 13.19 -0.33
C LEU A 251 -8.07 13.50 0.01
N ASN A 252 -8.83 12.51 0.48
CA ASN A 252 -10.20 12.70 0.95
C ASN A 252 -10.28 13.61 2.19
N TRP A 253 -9.25 13.66 3.03
CA TRP A 253 -9.17 14.65 4.11
C TRP A 253 -8.80 16.02 3.55
N CYS A 254 -7.77 16.10 2.71
CA CYS A 254 -7.26 17.36 2.17
C CYS A 254 -8.32 18.11 1.36
N ARG A 255 -9.12 17.41 0.53
CA ARG A 255 -10.22 18.05 -0.23
C ARG A 255 -11.34 18.63 0.65
N LYS A 256 -11.44 18.17 1.90
CA LYS A 256 -12.43 18.66 2.89
C LYS A 256 -11.88 19.81 3.72
N PHE A 257 -10.61 20.18 3.52
CA PHE A 257 -10.01 21.33 4.15
C PHE A 257 -10.80 22.60 3.84
N ASN A 258 -11.05 23.43 4.85
CA ASN A 258 -11.78 24.68 4.67
C ASN A 258 -10.85 25.77 4.16
N ILE A 259 -10.68 25.85 2.84
CA ILE A 259 -9.78 26.80 2.19
C ILE A 259 -10.04 28.26 2.58
N LYS A 260 -11.28 28.62 2.98
CA LYS A 260 -11.61 29.99 3.40
C LYS A 260 -10.85 30.45 4.63
N GLN A 261 -10.30 29.55 5.43
CA GLN A 261 -9.42 29.92 6.55
C GLN A 261 -8.16 30.66 6.08
N LEU A 262 -7.77 30.51 4.80
CA LEU A 262 -6.63 31.19 4.18
C LEU A 262 -7.00 32.48 3.43
N GLU A 263 -8.25 32.96 3.51
CA GLU A 263 -8.74 34.12 2.73
C GLU A 263 -7.98 35.42 3.00
N SER A 264 -7.42 35.57 4.21
CA SER A 264 -6.58 36.72 4.58
C SER A 264 -5.11 36.57 4.21
N SER A 265 -4.70 35.40 3.71
CA SER A 265 -3.30 35.14 3.35
C SER A 265 -2.94 35.69 1.98
N GLU A 266 -1.66 36.01 1.78
CA GLU A 266 -1.14 36.41 0.48
C GLU A 266 -1.42 35.36 -0.60
N ASN A 267 -1.67 35.82 -1.82
CA ASN A 267 -1.94 34.98 -2.99
C ASN A 267 -3.04 33.92 -2.79
N TYR A 268 -4.04 34.21 -1.94
CA TYR A 268 -5.20 33.35 -1.69
C TYR A 268 -5.89 32.83 -2.96
N ALA A 269 -5.97 33.66 -4.01
CA ALA A 269 -6.55 33.24 -5.29
C ALA A 269 -5.82 32.02 -5.89
N SER A 270 -4.48 32.02 -5.87
CA SER A 270 -3.67 30.90 -6.37
C SER A 270 -3.80 29.66 -5.47
N LYS A 271 -3.76 29.85 -4.15
CA LYS A 271 -3.97 28.76 -3.17
C LYS A 271 -5.33 28.09 -3.36
N LYS A 272 -6.37 28.90 -3.62
CA LYS A 272 -7.73 28.43 -3.88
C LYS A 272 -7.82 27.66 -5.19
N GLU A 273 -7.14 28.11 -6.25
CA GLU A 273 -7.04 27.39 -7.52
C GLU A 273 -6.42 26.00 -7.33
N LEU A 274 -5.29 25.90 -6.61
CA LEU A 274 -4.63 24.63 -6.30
C LEU A 274 -5.50 23.70 -5.45
N HIS A 275 -6.25 24.24 -4.48
CA HIS A 275 -7.21 23.45 -3.71
C HIS A 275 -8.39 22.93 -4.56
N ILE A 276 -8.85 23.71 -5.53
CA ILE A 276 -9.86 23.27 -6.51
C ILE A 276 -9.26 22.16 -7.39
N ALA A 277 -8.01 22.30 -7.83
CA ALA A 277 -7.30 21.29 -8.62
C ALA A 277 -7.21 19.96 -7.87
N LEU A 278 -6.83 19.97 -6.59
CA LEU A 278 -6.85 18.77 -5.73
C LEU A 278 -8.24 18.14 -5.65
N SER A 279 -9.27 18.97 -5.44
CA SER A 279 -10.65 18.50 -5.35
C SER A 279 -11.15 17.90 -6.65
N LYS A 280 -10.68 18.40 -7.80
CA LYS A 280 -10.98 17.87 -9.13
C LYS A 280 -10.26 16.54 -9.34
N TYR A 281 -8.95 16.49 -9.09
CA TYR A 281 -8.15 15.27 -9.19
C TYR A 281 -8.76 14.13 -8.36
N TYR A 282 -9.13 14.38 -7.10
CA TYR A 282 -9.79 13.38 -6.26
C TYR A 282 -11.13 12.87 -6.83
N LYS A 283 -11.91 13.73 -7.50
CA LYS A 283 -13.19 13.31 -8.10
C LYS A 283 -12.97 12.40 -9.30
N GLU A 284 -11.94 12.66 -10.09
CA GLU A 284 -11.56 11.87 -11.27
C GLU A 284 -11.10 10.46 -10.85
N LEU A 285 -10.36 10.35 -9.74
CA LEU A 285 -10.00 9.05 -9.15
C LEU A 285 -11.21 8.18 -8.77
N LYS A 286 -12.36 8.81 -8.44
CA LYS A 286 -13.59 8.09 -8.09
C LYS A 286 -14.35 7.59 -9.33
N SER A 287 -14.18 8.22 -10.49
CA SER A 287 -14.85 7.79 -11.72
C SER A 287 -14.18 6.60 -12.43
N GLU A 288 -13.01 6.19 -11.97
CA GLU A 288 -12.22 5.07 -12.51
C GLU A 288 -12.42 3.74 -11.74
N LEU A 289 -13.22 3.76 -10.67
CA LEU A 289 -13.72 2.59 -9.94
C LEU A 289 -15.17 2.30 -10.34
#